data_AF-A0A7X6ZI50-F1
#
_entry.id   AF-A0A7X6ZI50-F1
#
_cell.length_a   1.000
_cell.length_b   1.000
_cell.length_c   1.000
_cell.angle_alpha   90.00
_cell.angle_beta   90.00
_cell.angle_gamma   90.00
#
_symmetry.space_group_name_H-M   'P 1'
#
loop_
_entity.id
_entity.type
_entity.pdbx_description
1 polymer ?
#
loop_
_entity_poly.entity_id
_entity_poly.type
_entity_poly.pdbx_seq_one_letter_code
_entity_poly.pdbx_strand_id
1 'polypeptide(L)'
;MLYYLHLLADQISYFRVFQYITVRIFLAAGTAFLFSLLAGPWFVRRLHALTADTTARYQNDAPALDALGGAAKRKTPTMGGLLIIAAVVIACLLWALPTNLLVWMALATMGVMGLIGFADDYIKISNQRSLGFSAMGKIIGQALVGILFAVLALQFRNDDFRTPASM
;
A
#
# COMPACT_ATOMS: atom_id res chain seq x y z
N MET A 1 -9.41 -15.46 -2.78
CA MET A 1 -10.30 -14.77 -3.73
C MET A 1 -11.68 -15.38 -3.70
N LEU A 2 -12.63 -14.66 -3.08
CA LEU A 2 -14.04 -15.00 -2.99
C LEU A 2 -14.72 -15.11 -4.36
N TYR A 3 -14.05 -14.70 -5.45
CA TYR A 3 -14.45 -14.99 -6.83
C TYR A 3 -14.81 -16.47 -7.03
N TYR A 4 -14.06 -17.41 -6.46
CA TYR A 4 -14.32 -18.85 -6.64
C TYR A 4 -15.65 -19.32 -6.01
N LEU A 5 -16.30 -18.53 -5.14
CA LEU A 5 -17.65 -18.85 -4.64
C LEU A 5 -18.71 -18.82 -5.75
N HIS A 6 -18.43 -18.19 -6.90
CA HIS A 6 -19.33 -18.28 -8.05
C HIS A 6 -19.45 -19.72 -8.57
N LEU A 7 -18.49 -20.61 -8.30
CA LEU A 7 -18.56 -22.02 -8.72
C LEU A 7 -19.67 -22.78 -7.99
N LEU A 8 -20.16 -22.26 -6.87
CA LEU A 8 -21.33 -22.78 -6.15
C LEU A 8 -22.63 -22.07 -6.57
N ALA A 9 -22.56 -21.10 -7.51
CA ALA A 9 -23.74 -20.35 -7.95
C ALA A 9 -24.75 -21.21 -8.72
N ASP A 10 -24.30 -22.33 -9.31
CA ASP A 10 -25.18 -23.30 -9.96
C ASP A 10 -26.08 -24.03 -8.95
N GLN A 11 -25.66 -24.11 -7.68
CA GLN A 11 -26.43 -24.73 -6.59
C GLN A 11 -27.21 -23.70 -5.77
N ILE A 12 -26.70 -22.47 -5.64
CA ILE A 12 -27.32 -21.40 -4.85
C ILE A 12 -27.26 -20.09 -5.63
N SER A 13 -28.42 -19.65 -6.14
CA SER A 13 -28.58 -18.46 -6.99
C SER A 13 -27.98 -17.16 -6.43
N TYR A 14 -27.91 -17.01 -5.11
CA TYR A 14 -27.35 -15.84 -4.44
C TYR A 14 -25.86 -15.59 -4.76
N PHE A 15 -25.08 -16.63 -5.11
CA PHE A 15 -23.66 -16.47 -5.42
C PHE A 15 -23.40 -15.88 -6.83
N ARG A 16 -24.42 -15.71 -7.68
CA ARG A 16 -24.28 -14.98 -8.96
C ARG A 16 -23.89 -13.52 -8.78
N VAL A 17 -24.19 -12.93 -7.62
CA VAL A 17 -23.84 -11.55 -7.28
C VAL A 17 -22.32 -11.31 -7.38
N PHE A 18 -21.49 -12.32 -7.13
CA PHE A 18 -20.03 -12.25 -7.23
C PHE A 18 -19.51 -12.27 -8.69
N GLN A 19 -20.36 -12.52 -9.69
CA GLN A 19 -19.97 -12.42 -11.10
C GLN A 19 -19.95 -10.97 -11.60
N TYR A 20 -20.75 -10.09 -10.98
CA TYR A 20 -20.83 -8.69 -11.40
C TYR A 20 -19.62 -7.90 -10.91
N ILE A 21 -18.88 -7.31 -11.85
CA ILE A 21 -17.69 -6.51 -11.55
C ILE A 21 -18.02 -5.30 -10.67
N THR A 22 -19.16 -4.63 -10.91
CA THR A 22 -19.61 -3.47 -10.13
C THR A 22 -19.79 -3.80 -8.65
N VAL A 23 -20.45 -4.92 -8.35
CA VAL A 23 -20.66 -5.34 -6.96
C VAL A 23 -19.33 -5.64 -6.27
N ARG A 24 -18.43 -6.34 -6.96
CA ARG A 24 -17.10 -6.63 -6.43
C ARG A 24 -16.26 -5.38 -6.16
N ILE A 25 -16.36 -4.36 -7.01
CA ILE A 25 -15.67 -3.08 -6.78
C ILE A 25 -16.21 -2.42 -5.50
N PHE A 26 -17.52 -2.35 -5.31
CA PHE A 26 -18.10 -1.78 -4.09
C PHE A 26 -17.72 -2.58 -2.83
N LEU A 27 -17.74 -3.91 -2.91
CA LEU A 27 -17.33 -4.76 -1.79
C LEU A 27 -15.83 -4.65 -1.50
N ALA A 28 -14.99 -4.51 -2.52
CA ALA A 28 -13.56 -4.25 -2.36
C ALA A 28 -13.30 -2.90 -1.68
N ALA A 29 -13.95 -1.83 -2.15
CA ALA A 29 -13.84 -0.51 -1.54
C ALA A 29 -14.32 -0.51 -0.09
N GLY A 30 -15.49 -1.12 0.17
CA GLY A 30 -16.06 -1.24 1.51
C GLY A 30 -15.17 -2.04 2.45
N THR A 31 -14.62 -3.18 2.01
CA THR A 31 -13.70 -3.98 2.82
C THR A 31 -12.39 -3.27 3.11
N ALA A 32 -11.78 -2.60 2.12
CA ALA A 32 -10.57 -1.80 2.34
C ALA A 32 -10.83 -0.64 3.34
N PHE A 33 -11.97 0.05 3.19
CA PHE A 33 -12.37 1.14 4.08
C PHE A 33 -12.59 0.65 5.51
N LEU A 34 -13.41 -0.40 5.69
CA LEU A 34 -13.70 -0.97 7.01
C LEU A 34 -12.42 -1.50 7.68
N PHE A 35 -11.56 -2.19 6.92
CA PHE A 35 -10.29 -2.66 7.44
C PHE A 35 -9.42 -1.49 7.91
N SER A 36 -9.28 -0.44 7.11
CA SER A 36 -8.51 0.76 7.48
C SER A 36 -9.08 1.45 8.72
N LEU A 37 -10.41 1.57 8.82
CA LEU A 37 -11.08 2.19 9.96
C LEU A 37 -10.89 1.40 11.25
N LEU A 38 -11.05 0.07 11.19
CA LEU A 38 -10.96 -0.80 12.37
C LEU A 38 -9.51 -1.04 12.82
N ALA A 39 -8.61 -1.29 11.86
CA ALA A 39 -7.19 -1.51 12.15
C ALA A 39 -6.43 -0.20 12.43
N GLY A 40 -6.97 0.95 11.99
CA GLY A 40 -6.36 2.27 12.13
C GLY A 40 -5.90 2.61 13.54
N PRO A 41 -6.78 2.62 14.57
CA PRO A 41 -6.39 2.95 15.94
C PRO A 41 -5.32 2.02 16.50
N TRP A 42 -5.39 0.72 16.19
CA TRP A 42 -4.37 -0.24 16.60
C TRP A 42 -3.04 0.04 15.91
N PHE A 43 -3.06 0.29 14.60
CA PHE A 43 -1.88 0.55 13.79
C PHE A 43 -1.20 1.85 14.20
N VAL A 44 -1.97 2.92 14.40
CA VAL A 44 -1.48 4.22 14.87
C VAL A 44 -0.82 4.09 16.24
N ARG A 45 -1.38 3.33 17.19
CA ARG A 45 -0.74 3.06 18.49
C ARG A 45 0.61 2.35 18.34
N ARG A 46 0.71 1.36 17.43
CA ARG A 46 1.96 0.65 17.16
C ARG A 46 3.02 1.54 16.55
N LEU A 47 2.65 2.38 15.57
CA LEU A 47 3.57 3.35 14.99
C LEU A 47 4.03 4.39 16.02
N HIS A 48 3.11 4.88 16.86
CA HIS A 48 3.47 5.78 17.95
C HIS A 48 4.51 5.20 18.90
N ALA A 49 4.39 3.92 19.27
CA ALA A 49 5.39 3.26 20.10
C ALA A 49 6.77 3.21 19.43
N LEU A 50 6.82 2.94 18.12
CA LEU A 50 8.06 2.93 17.34
C LEU A 50 8.68 4.32 17.16
N THR A 51 7.87 5.37 17.07
CA THR A 51 8.34 6.75 16.86
C THR A 51 8.68 7.46 18.19
N ALA A 52 7.97 7.18 19.28
CA ALA A 52 8.14 7.86 20.56
C ALA A 52 9.55 7.70 21.16
N ASP A 53 10.17 6.53 21.00
CA ASP A 53 11.56 6.27 21.44
C ASP A 53 12.59 7.15 20.71
N THR A 54 12.29 7.55 19.46
CA THR A 54 13.15 8.42 18.65
C THR A 54 12.93 9.92 18.89
N THR A 55 11.70 10.37 19.16
CA THR A 55 11.41 11.80 19.38
C THR A 55 11.93 12.32 20.72
N ALA A 56 11.92 11.47 21.77
CA ALA A 56 12.41 11.84 23.09
C ALA A 56 13.93 12.10 23.13
N ARG A 57 14.70 11.56 22.16
CA ARG A 57 16.16 11.78 22.05
C ARG A 57 16.53 12.97 21.17
N TYR A 58 15.72 13.29 20.15
CA TYR A 58 15.89 14.49 19.30
C TYR A 58 15.81 15.81 20.10
N GLN A 59 15.09 15.80 21.23
CA GLN A 59 15.00 16.93 22.17
C GLN A 59 16.36 17.37 22.71
N ASN A 60 17.36 16.48 22.79
CA ASN A 60 18.68 16.82 23.33
C ASN A 60 19.62 17.48 22.31
N ASP A 61 19.40 17.28 21.01
CA ASP A 61 20.37 17.71 19.97
C ASP A 61 19.97 19.02 19.25
N ALA A 62 18.73 19.49 19.35
CA ALA A 62 18.28 20.72 18.65
C ALA A 62 17.22 21.54 19.42
N PRO A 63 17.59 22.27 20.50
CA PRO A 63 16.66 23.07 21.30
C PRO A 63 16.04 24.26 20.56
N ALA A 64 16.63 24.70 19.44
CA ALA A 64 16.21 25.90 18.71
C ALA A 64 14.91 25.74 17.88
N LEU A 65 14.51 24.50 17.54
CA LEU A 65 13.31 24.25 16.73
C LEU A 65 12.00 24.23 17.54
N ASP A 66 12.08 24.23 18.87
CA ASP A 66 10.91 24.22 19.76
C ASP A 66 10.24 25.61 19.89
N ALA A 67 10.96 26.70 19.63
CA ALA A 67 10.47 28.06 19.86
C ALA A 67 9.49 28.60 18.78
N LEU A 68 9.42 27.98 17.59
CA LEU A 68 8.72 28.56 16.43
C LEU A 68 7.35 27.90 16.09
N GLY A 69 6.76 27.11 16.99
CA GLY A 69 5.38 26.59 16.83
C GLY A 69 5.22 25.07 16.65
N GLY A 70 6.22 24.29 17.09
CA GLY A 70 6.36 22.85 16.78
C GLY A 70 5.58 21.85 17.64
N ALA A 71 4.83 22.26 18.66
CA ALA A 71 4.20 21.30 19.59
C ALA A 71 2.97 20.56 19.03
N ALA A 72 2.24 21.18 18.09
CA ALA A 72 0.98 20.64 17.55
C ALA A 72 1.17 19.76 16.30
N LYS A 73 2.19 20.02 15.46
CA LYS A 73 2.45 19.23 14.23
C LYS A 73 3.26 17.93 14.47
N ARG A 74 3.82 17.73 15.67
CA ARG A 74 4.80 16.68 15.96
C ARG A 74 4.22 15.35 16.47
N LYS A 75 2.90 15.24 16.65
CA LYS A 75 2.25 14.06 17.23
C LYS A 75 1.63 13.10 16.20
N THR A 76 1.82 13.31 14.89
CA THR A 76 1.27 12.39 13.88
C THR A 76 2.37 11.43 13.40
N PRO A 77 2.25 10.11 13.66
CA PRO A 77 3.26 9.15 13.24
C PRO A 77 3.30 9.06 11.71
N THR A 78 4.50 9.21 11.16
CA THR A 78 4.77 9.19 9.71
C THR A 78 5.05 7.75 9.29
N MET A 79 4.01 7.02 8.84
CA MET A 79 4.10 5.69 8.18
C MET A 79 2.72 5.10 7.78
N GLY A 80 1.66 5.91 7.77
CA GLY A 80 0.28 5.44 7.56
C GLY A 80 0.02 4.74 6.21
N GLY A 81 0.88 4.96 5.21
CA GLY A 81 0.77 4.32 3.89
C GLY A 81 0.79 2.79 3.94
N LEU A 82 1.48 2.19 4.92
CA LEU A 82 1.51 0.72 5.06
C LEU A 82 0.13 0.13 5.37
N LEU A 83 -0.68 0.85 6.16
CA LEU A 83 -2.07 0.44 6.46
C LEU A 83 -2.92 0.46 5.18
N ILE A 84 -2.75 1.49 4.34
CA ILE A 84 -3.48 1.63 3.08
C ILE A 84 -3.10 0.49 2.14
N ILE A 85 -1.81 0.21 1.98
CA ILE A 85 -1.32 -0.88 1.13
C ILE A 85 -1.87 -2.23 1.63
N ALA A 86 -1.82 -2.49 2.94
CA ALA A 86 -2.39 -3.70 3.51
C ALA A 86 -3.90 -3.82 3.25
N ALA A 87 -4.65 -2.73 3.42
CA ALA A 87 -6.09 -2.70 3.15
C ALA A 87 -6.42 -3.01 1.68
N VAL A 88 -5.67 -2.41 0.74
CA VAL A 88 -5.84 -2.66 -0.70
C VAL A 88 -5.47 -4.10 -1.05
N VAL A 89 -4.36 -4.63 -0.53
CA VAL A 89 -3.95 -6.02 -0.78
C VAL A 89 -5.01 -6.99 -0.29
N ILE A 90 -5.52 -6.82 0.94
CA ILE A 90 -6.56 -7.69 1.49
C ILE A 90 -7.84 -7.60 0.64
N ALA A 91 -8.29 -6.40 0.29
CA ALA A 91 -9.46 -6.22 -0.56
C ALA A 91 -9.29 -6.86 -1.95
N CYS A 92 -8.14 -6.68 -2.59
CA CYS A 92 -7.86 -7.33 -3.88
C CYS A 92 -7.78 -8.85 -3.75
N LEU A 93 -7.13 -9.40 -2.73
CA LEU A 93 -7.07 -10.85 -2.50
C LEU A 93 -8.44 -11.48 -2.21
N LEU A 94 -9.38 -10.69 -1.70
CA LEU A 94 -10.76 -11.14 -1.50
C LEU A 94 -11.58 -11.00 -2.79
N TRP A 95 -11.51 -9.88 -3.50
CA TRP A 95 -12.50 -9.51 -4.51
C TRP A 95 -11.98 -9.44 -5.94
N ALA A 96 -10.68 -9.38 -6.20
CA ALA A 96 -10.17 -9.29 -7.57
C ALA A 96 -10.23 -10.65 -8.30
N LEU A 97 -10.09 -10.62 -9.63
CA LEU A 97 -10.06 -11.84 -10.44
C LEU A 97 -8.65 -12.44 -10.34
N PRO A 98 -8.51 -13.72 -9.91
CA PRO A 98 -7.20 -14.36 -9.78
C PRO A 98 -6.51 -14.57 -11.12
N THR A 99 -7.29 -14.73 -12.17
CA THR A 99 -6.82 -14.93 -13.54
C THR A 99 -6.30 -13.64 -14.18
N ASN A 100 -6.61 -12.47 -13.61
CA ASN A 100 -6.20 -11.20 -14.18
C ASN A 100 -4.77 -10.85 -13.74
N LEU A 101 -3.82 -11.01 -14.66
CA LEU A 101 -2.41 -10.72 -14.42
C LEU A 101 -2.15 -9.23 -14.08
N LEU A 102 -2.93 -8.28 -14.61
CA LEU A 102 -2.76 -6.85 -14.31
C LEU A 102 -2.97 -6.58 -12.82
N VAL A 103 -3.90 -7.29 -12.17
CA VAL A 103 -4.13 -7.12 -10.73
C VAL A 103 -2.89 -7.51 -9.95
N TRP A 104 -2.27 -8.64 -10.28
CA TRP A 104 -1.04 -9.11 -9.62
C TRP A 104 0.13 -8.18 -9.89
N MET A 105 0.28 -7.69 -11.11
CA MET A 105 1.32 -6.72 -11.45
C MET A 105 1.13 -5.41 -10.69
N ALA A 106 -0.08 -4.86 -10.65
CA ALA A 106 -0.39 -3.64 -9.91
C ALA A 106 -0.15 -3.82 -8.40
N LEU A 107 -0.56 -4.95 -7.82
CA LEU A 107 -0.30 -5.26 -6.41
C LEU A 107 1.20 -5.41 -6.12
N ALA A 108 1.95 -6.06 -6.99
CA ALA A 108 3.39 -6.21 -6.85
C ALA A 108 4.10 -4.85 -6.93
N THR A 109 3.79 -4.03 -7.93
CA THR A 109 4.36 -2.69 -8.08
C THR A 109 4.00 -1.79 -6.90
N MET A 110 2.74 -1.78 -6.46
CA MET A 110 2.31 -1.04 -5.27
C MET A 110 3.06 -1.51 -4.02
N GLY A 111 3.20 -2.82 -3.84
CA GLY A 111 3.92 -3.41 -2.71
C GLY A 111 5.39 -3.01 -2.69
N VAL A 112 6.10 -3.14 -3.82
CA VAL A 112 7.53 -2.78 -3.91
C VAL A 112 7.73 -1.28 -3.72
N MET A 113 6.93 -0.43 -4.35
CA MET A 113 6.99 1.03 -4.15
C MET A 113 6.68 1.41 -2.70
N GLY A 114 5.71 0.74 -2.08
CA GLY A 114 5.39 0.87 -0.68
C GLY A 114 6.54 0.50 0.25
N LEU A 115 7.23 -0.61 -0.04
CA LEU A 115 8.41 -1.04 0.71
C LEU A 115 9.57 -0.06 0.57
N ILE A 116 9.82 0.48 -0.62
CA ILE A 116 10.83 1.53 -0.83
C ILE A 116 10.49 2.77 0.01
N GLY A 117 9.22 3.20 0.01
CA GLY A 117 8.76 4.31 0.84
C GLY A 117 8.90 4.04 2.34
N PHE A 118 8.48 2.84 2.78
CA PHE A 118 8.60 2.41 4.17
C PHE A 118 10.06 2.32 4.63
N ALA A 119 10.96 1.79 3.80
CA ALA A 119 12.38 1.71 4.10
C ALA A 119 13.01 3.11 4.24
N ASP A 120 12.66 4.05 3.37
CA ASP A 120 13.13 5.44 3.47
C ASP A 120 12.64 6.11 4.77
N ASP A 121 11.37 5.94 5.12
CA ASP A 121 10.82 6.49 6.36
C ASP A 121 11.41 5.80 7.61
N TYR A 122 11.66 4.48 7.54
CA TYR A 122 12.29 3.73 8.63
C TYR A 122 13.74 4.14 8.84
N ILE A 123 14.50 4.36 7.77
CA ILE A 123 15.89 4.82 7.84
C ILE A 123 15.96 6.22 8.47
N LYS A 124 15.05 7.14 8.10
CA LYS A 124 15.00 8.48 8.73
C LYS A 124 14.75 8.39 10.24
N ILE A 125 13.85 7.50 10.66
CA ILE A 125 13.57 7.27 12.08
C ILE A 125 14.79 6.63 12.77
N SER A 126 15.34 5.55 12.20
CA SER A 126 16.45 4.78 12.79
C SER A 126 17.76 5.57 12.87
N ASN A 127 18.11 6.32 11.83
CA ASN A 127 19.38 7.05 11.75
C ASN A 127 19.33 8.45 12.39
N GLN A 128 18.18 8.87 12.91
CA GLN A 128 18.02 10.12 13.67
C GLN A 128 18.56 11.36 12.95
N ARG A 129 18.47 11.38 11.61
CA ARG A 129 18.90 12.48 10.74
C ARG A 129 17.83 12.72 9.69
N SER A 130 17.65 13.96 9.24
CA SER A 130 16.70 14.30 8.17
C SER A 130 17.09 13.72 6.80
N LEU A 131 18.35 13.29 6.67
CA LEU A 131 18.89 12.61 5.50
C LEU A 131 18.49 11.12 5.54
N GLY A 132 17.43 10.78 4.80
CA GLY A 132 17.04 9.40 4.53
C GLY A 132 17.94 8.74 3.48
N PHE A 133 17.35 7.95 2.59
CA PHE A 133 18.08 7.39 1.43
C PHE A 133 18.68 8.52 0.57
N SER A 134 19.79 8.25 -0.15
CA SER A 134 20.25 9.19 -1.18
C SER A 134 19.09 9.46 -2.15
N ALA A 135 18.77 10.73 -2.39
CA ALA A 135 17.65 11.13 -3.25
C ALA A 135 17.74 10.46 -4.64
N MET A 136 18.95 10.32 -5.18
CA MET A 136 19.21 9.59 -6.42
C MET A 136 18.94 8.09 -6.28
N GLY A 137 19.35 7.47 -5.16
CA GLY A 137 19.06 6.05 -4.92
C GLY A 137 17.56 5.74 -4.89
N LYS A 138 16.74 6.64 -4.32
CA LYS A 138 15.28 6.50 -4.29
C LYS A 138 14.69 6.62 -5.69
N ILE A 139 15.11 7.62 -6.46
CA ILE A 139 14.65 7.82 -7.84
C ILE A 139 15.05 6.64 -8.72
N ILE A 140 16.28 6.14 -8.60
CA ILE A 140 16.75 4.97 -9.35
C ILE A 140 15.91 3.73 -8.99
N GLY A 141 15.65 3.49 -7.70
CA GLY A 141 14.80 2.39 -7.26
C GLY A 141 13.38 2.47 -7.83
N GLN A 142 12.77 3.66 -7.77
CA GLN A 142 11.42 3.87 -8.35
C GLN A 142 11.42 3.74 -9.87
N ALA A 143 12.46 4.25 -10.55
CA ALA A 143 12.59 4.14 -12.00
C ALA A 143 12.75 2.67 -12.44
N LEU A 144 13.58 1.89 -11.75
CA LEU A 144 13.76 0.46 -12.04
C LEU A 144 12.43 -0.32 -11.89
N VAL A 145 11.68 -0.06 -10.84
CA VAL A 145 10.37 -0.70 -10.63
C VAL A 145 9.36 -0.29 -11.71
N GLY A 146 9.35 0.98 -12.12
CA GLY A 146 8.50 1.48 -13.20
C GLY A 146 8.85 0.89 -14.57
N ILE A 147 10.15 0.80 -14.89
CA ILE A 147 10.65 0.17 -16.12
C ILE A 147 10.29 -1.32 -16.13
N LEU A 148 10.52 -2.03 -15.01
CA LEU A 148 10.17 -3.43 -14.88
C LEU A 148 8.66 -3.65 -15.10
N PHE A 149 7.81 -2.82 -14.48
CA PHE A 149 6.37 -2.88 -14.71
C PHE A 149 6.02 -2.67 -16.19
N ALA A 150 6.59 -1.65 -16.84
CA ALA A 150 6.33 -1.36 -18.24
C ALA A 150 6.75 -2.52 -19.18
N VAL A 151 7.93 -3.09 -18.95
CA VAL A 151 8.44 -4.25 -19.72
C VAL A 151 7.51 -5.45 -19.56
N LEU A 152 7.16 -5.80 -18.31
CA LEU A 152 6.24 -6.92 -18.06
C LEU A 152 4.87 -6.64 -18.69
N ALA A 153 4.38 -5.40 -18.60
CA ALA A 153 3.06 -5.03 -19.12
C ALA A 153 2.98 -5.08 -20.65
N LEU A 154 4.13 -4.97 -21.33
CA LEU A 154 4.23 -5.10 -22.78
C LEU A 154 4.50 -6.54 -23.24
N GLN A 155 5.08 -7.39 -22.40
CA GLN A 155 5.44 -8.76 -22.77
C GLN A 155 4.32 -9.77 -22.53
N PHE A 156 3.49 -9.59 -21.50
CA PHE A 156 2.39 -10.50 -21.23
C PHE A 156 1.16 -10.16 -22.08
N ARG A 157 1.06 -10.75 -23.27
CA ARG A 157 -0.17 -10.65 -24.08
C ARG A 157 -1.31 -11.41 -23.41
N ASN A 158 -2.48 -10.77 -23.35
CA ASN A 158 -3.74 -11.40 -22.97
C ASN A 158 -4.23 -12.32 -24.11
N ASP A 159 -5.24 -13.16 -23.85
CA ASP A 159 -5.77 -14.13 -24.82
C ASP A 159 -6.23 -13.50 -26.16
N ASP A 160 -6.53 -12.21 -26.17
CA ASP A 160 -6.85 -11.40 -27.36
C ASP A 160 -5.63 -10.84 -28.11
N PHE A 161 -4.42 -11.33 -27.84
CA PHE A 161 -3.12 -10.81 -28.33
C PHE A 161 -2.83 -9.33 -28.00
N ARG A 162 -3.64 -8.71 -27.14
CA ARG A 162 -3.44 -7.34 -26.64
C ARG A 162 -2.50 -7.34 -25.45
N THR A 163 -1.64 -6.34 -25.37
CA THR A 163 -0.84 -6.15 -24.17
C THR A 163 -1.67 -5.38 -23.14
N PRO A 164 -1.47 -5.63 -21.83
CA PRO A 164 -2.01 -4.84 -20.74
C PRO A 164 -1.89 -3.33 -20.93
N ALA A 165 -0.81 -2.89 -21.57
CA ALA A 165 -0.55 -1.47 -21.86
C ALA A 165 -1.28 -0.93 -23.10
N SER A 166 -1.87 -1.79 -23.93
CA SER A 166 -2.60 -1.42 -25.15
C SER A 166 -4.12 -1.60 -25.02
N MET A 167 -4.64 -1.79 -23.81
CA MET A 167 -6.09 -1.91 -23.54
C MET A 167 -6.77 -0.54 -23.49
#